data_AF-A0A9P7RSH1-F1
#
_entry.id   AF-A0A9P7RSH1-F1
#
_cell.length_a   1.000
_cell.length_b   1.000
_cell.length_c   1.000
_cell.angle_alpha   90.00
_cell.angle_beta   90.00
_cell.angle_gamma   90.00
#
_symmetry.space_group_name_H-M   'P 1'
#
loop_
_entity.id
_entity.type
_entity.pdbx_description
1 polymer ?
#
loop_
_entity_poly.entity_id
_entity_poly.type
_entity_poly.pdbx_seq_one_letter_code
_entity_poly.pdbx_strand_id
1 'polypeptide(L)'
;MFARKLASSSRPFSRPFLFSATSKAATATAAAPIADLAPSPPTYPLTDQDHRRLTFQRNIGVSAHIDSGKTTLTERILFYTGRIREIHEVRGRDNVGAKMDSMDLEREKGITIQSAATFCDWETTNPVTKDTSKYAVNIIDTPGHVDFTIEVERALRVLDGAILVLCAVAGVQSQTTTVDRQMRRYNVPRISFVNKMDRPGANPWRIVQQIRTKLRMTAAAVQVPIGVEDEFKGVVDLVHWRSIYNEGHKGIDLVVRDEIPSELLDLAKAKRIELIEQLAEVDEEIGDLVLSDQQPTNVQLADAIRRATIALKFSPVFLGSAIKNTAVQPLLDGVCAYLPNPSESEVFAHDTNQPTSAPQVPLTPSANAPLVSLAFKLEEGRFGQLTYMRVYQGSLRKGQTIYNARTGKKVKVPRLVRMHSNEMEDIESIGPGEICAIFGVECSSGDTFTDGSTNYSMASAVHGRTVSGALLSLFRHLCLFLSPSSPSLSSRMASKLPISLVLSIVSRRRILLSAYMSMPLPKRPSFLEWGNSILRSTLNACAANTMLTAPPVNLASRSVRLSPNVRTSIIHTKSRLVVPANMPRLSGISNPWNQSKTSRREVEHRRAKGSSTM
;
A
#
# COMPACT_ATOMS: atom_id res chain seq x y z
N MET A 1 72.84 -11.98 -5.81
CA MET A 1 74.02 -11.63 -4.98
C MET A 1 73.55 -10.58 -3.99
N PHE A 2 73.23 -10.89 -2.73
CA PHE A 2 74.15 -11.31 -1.68
C PHE A 2 73.48 -12.34 -0.73
N ALA A 3 74.26 -13.33 -0.31
CA ALA A 3 73.93 -14.40 0.64
C ALA A 3 73.92 -13.87 2.11
N ARG A 4 73.23 -14.47 3.08
CA ARG A 4 73.52 -15.75 3.78
C ARG A 4 72.25 -16.17 4.57
N LYS A 5 71.67 -17.39 4.48
CA LYS A 5 72.10 -18.73 4.95
C LYS A 5 72.26 -18.76 6.50
N LEU A 6 71.49 -19.53 7.28
CA LEU A 6 71.59 -21.00 7.50
C LEU A 6 70.42 -21.44 8.45
N ALA A 7 69.62 -22.48 8.12
CA ALA A 7 69.80 -23.92 8.39
C ALA A 7 69.26 -24.34 9.78
N SER A 8 68.64 -25.49 10.06
CA SER A 8 68.40 -26.74 9.33
C SER A 8 67.56 -27.71 10.20
N SER A 9 66.82 -28.62 9.54
CA SER A 9 66.63 -30.07 9.83
C SER A 9 66.16 -30.52 11.25
N SER A 10 65.32 -31.53 11.47
CA SER A 10 64.75 -32.61 10.67
C SER A 10 63.77 -33.41 11.55
N ARG A 11 62.78 -34.05 10.91
CA ARG A 11 61.90 -35.14 11.39
C ARG A 11 62.72 -36.32 11.99
N PRO A 12 62.18 -37.29 12.80
CA PRO A 12 60.95 -38.03 12.49
C PRO A 12 60.07 -38.63 13.63
N PHE A 13 58.93 -39.16 13.17
CA PHE A 13 58.00 -40.17 13.71
C PHE A 13 58.47 -41.09 14.86
N SER A 14 57.60 -41.34 15.85
CA SER A 14 56.90 -42.63 16.10
C SER A 14 56.43 -42.80 17.57
N ARG A 15 55.23 -43.38 17.73
CA ARG A 15 54.52 -43.81 18.97
C ARG A 15 55.23 -45.02 19.64
N PRO A 16 54.98 -45.47 20.91
CA PRO A 16 53.65 -45.62 21.54
C PRO A 16 53.53 -45.55 23.11
N PHE A 17 52.26 -45.52 23.55
CA PHE A 17 51.61 -46.01 24.79
C PHE A 17 52.42 -46.46 26.02
N LEU A 18 52.04 -45.99 27.23
CA LEU A 18 51.45 -46.81 28.33
C LEU A 18 51.06 -45.99 29.58
N PHE A 19 50.06 -46.51 30.27
CA PHE A 19 49.32 -46.00 31.45
C PHE A 19 50.16 -45.82 32.72
N SER A 20 49.80 -44.85 33.58
CA SER A 20 49.33 -45.09 34.97
C SER A 20 49.21 -43.77 35.76
N ALA A 21 48.22 -43.74 36.65
CA ALA A 21 47.75 -42.60 37.45
C ALA A 21 48.70 -42.18 38.58
N THR A 22 48.66 -40.91 39.00
CA THR A 22 48.00 -40.46 40.26
C THR A 22 48.32 -38.99 40.63
N SER A 23 47.24 -38.27 40.98
CA SER A 23 47.07 -37.20 41.97
C SER A 23 47.92 -35.90 42.00
N LYS A 24 47.16 -34.81 41.78
CA LYS A 24 47.07 -33.54 42.54
C LYS A 24 48.28 -32.60 42.65
N ALA A 25 48.14 -31.44 42.01
CA ALA A 25 48.22 -30.15 42.70
C ALA A 25 47.44 -29.09 41.89
N ALA A 26 46.58 -28.34 42.56
CA ALA A 26 45.73 -27.30 41.99
C ALA A 26 46.29 -25.92 42.35
N THR A 27 46.33 -24.99 41.38
CA THR A 27 46.17 -23.56 41.64
C THR A 27 45.74 -22.79 40.40
N ALA A 28 44.51 -22.24 40.50
CA ALA A 28 44.01 -20.99 39.93
C ALA A 28 44.11 -20.73 38.42
N THR A 29 43.08 -21.17 37.68
CA THR A 29 42.69 -20.56 36.40
C THR A 29 41.80 -19.34 36.65
N ALA A 30 42.20 -18.19 36.12
CA ALA A 30 41.37 -16.99 36.08
C ALA A 30 40.07 -17.29 35.31
N ALA A 31 38.93 -17.15 35.99
CA ALA A 31 37.62 -17.27 35.38
C ALA A 31 37.38 -16.07 34.44
N ALA A 32 37.21 -16.36 33.15
CA ALA A 32 36.65 -15.42 32.20
C ALA A 32 35.21 -15.06 32.64
N PRO A 33 34.75 -13.82 32.42
CA PRO A 33 33.39 -13.45 32.78
C PRO A 33 32.42 -14.26 31.92
N ILE A 34 31.59 -15.07 32.58
CA ILE A 34 30.41 -15.68 31.99
C ILE A 34 29.46 -14.52 31.69
N ALA A 35 29.52 -13.99 30.48
CA ALA A 35 28.41 -13.21 29.95
C ALA A 35 27.22 -14.17 29.88
N ASP A 36 26.14 -13.84 30.58
CA ASP A 36 24.85 -14.53 30.45
C ASP A 36 24.49 -14.59 28.96
N LEU A 37 24.73 -15.75 28.34
CA LEU A 37 24.30 -16.06 26.99
C LEU A 37 22.79 -16.16 27.05
N ALA A 38 22.11 -15.07 26.70
CA ALA A 38 20.70 -15.12 26.36
C ALA A 38 20.49 -16.31 25.41
N PRO A 39 19.52 -17.21 25.68
CA PRO A 39 19.32 -18.37 24.83
C PRO A 39 19.09 -17.91 23.39
N SER A 40 19.89 -18.42 22.46
CA SER A 40 19.69 -18.18 21.04
C SER A 40 18.25 -18.55 20.68
N PRO A 41 17.51 -17.69 19.95
CA PRO A 41 16.12 -17.98 19.62
C PRO A 41 16.02 -19.33 18.90
N PRO A 42 14.97 -20.14 19.20
CA PRO A 42 14.80 -21.44 18.57
C PRO A 42 14.69 -21.29 17.05
N THR A 43 15.50 -22.05 16.32
CA THR A 43 15.45 -22.10 14.85
C THR A 43 14.45 -23.16 14.39
N TYR A 44 13.53 -22.78 13.51
CA TYR A 44 12.53 -23.68 12.94
C TYR A 44 12.85 -23.95 11.47
N PRO A 45 13.54 -25.05 11.13
CA PRO A 45 13.83 -25.36 9.73
C PRO A 45 12.53 -25.53 8.94
N LEU A 46 12.57 -25.13 7.67
CA LEU A 46 11.46 -25.34 6.75
C LEU A 46 11.38 -26.82 6.38
N THR A 47 10.18 -27.37 6.42
CA THR A 47 9.93 -28.74 5.96
C THR A 47 9.78 -28.77 4.44
N ASP A 48 9.88 -29.94 3.81
CA ASP A 48 9.60 -30.09 2.38
C ASP A 48 8.18 -29.63 2.01
N GLN A 49 7.22 -29.82 2.92
CA GLN A 49 5.85 -29.34 2.75
C GLN A 49 5.77 -27.80 2.79
N ASP A 50 6.55 -27.15 3.66
CA ASP A 50 6.65 -25.70 3.70
C ASP A 50 7.26 -25.17 2.39
N HIS A 51 8.36 -25.77 1.92
CA HIS A 51 8.98 -25.37 0.66
C HIS A 51 8.01 -25.47 -0.51
N ARG A 52 7.33 -26.61 -0.68
CA ARG A 52 6.34 -26.80 -1.75
C ARG A 52 5.23 -25.75 -1.70
N ARG A 53 4.74 -25.42 -0.51
CA ARG A 53 3.67 -24.44 -0.33
C ARG A 53 4.13 -23.02 -0.63
N LEU A 54 5.30 -22.64 -0.12
CA LEU A 54 5.82 -21.27 -0.21
C LEU A 54 6.29 -20.95 -1.64
N THR A 55 6.98 -21.88 -2.32
CA THR A 55 7.55 -21.65 -3.67
C THR A 55 6.50 -21.16 -4.67
N PHE A 56 5.29 -21.71 -4.63
CA PHE A 56 4.20 -21.40 -5.57
C PHE A 56 3.25 -20.32 -5.08
N GLN A 57 3.55 -19.65 -3.96
CA GLN A 57 2.69 -18.60 -3.43
C GLN A 57 3.20 -17.21 -3.79
N ARG A 58 2.30 -16.30 -4.18
CA ARG A 58 2.60 -14.88 -4.39
C ARG A 58 1.59 -14.01 -3.66
N ASN A 59 2.07 -13.10 -2.82
CA ASN A 59 1.24 -12.09 -2.17
C ASN A 59 1.57 -10.72 -2.76
N ILE A 60 0.73 -10.23 -3.67
CA ILE A 60 1.00 -9.03 -4.46
C ILE A 60 0.00 -7.90 -4.21
N GLY A 61 0.49 -6.67 -4.22
CA GLY A 61 -0.35 -5.47 -4.26
C GLY A 61 -0.38 -4.83 -5.64
N VAL A 62 -1.53 -4.34 -6.06
CA VAL A 62 -1.63 -3.48 -7.26
C VAL A 62 -1.73 -2.03 -6.81
N SER A 63 -0.71 -1.23 -7.12
CA SER A 63 -0.61 0.17 -6.68
C SER A 63 -0.23 1.10 -7.82
N ALA A 64 -0.77 2.33 -7.80
CA ALA A 64 -0.67 3.26 -8.92
C ALA A 64 -1.26 4.63 -8.57
N HIS A 65 -0.96 5.61 -9.42
CA HIS A 65 -1.67 6.89 -9.43
C HIS A 65 -3.17 6.73 -9.79
N ILE A 66 -3.96 7.77 -9.52
CA ILE A 66 -5.36 7.87 -9.92
C ILE A 66 -5.48 7.68 -11.43
N ASP A 67 -6.57 7.04 -11.86
CA ASP A 67 -6.89 6.79 -13.26
C ASP A 67 -5.79 6.06 -14.06
N SER A 68 -4.88 5.34 -13.42
CA SER A 68 -3.87 4.52 -14.11
C SER A 68 -4.38 3.14 -14.53
N GLY A 69 -5.62 2.79 -14.17
CA GLY A 69 -6.28 1.53 -14.53
C GLY A 69 -5.93 0.34 -13.63
N LYS A 70 -5.73 0.55 -12.32
CA LYS A 70 -5.48 -0.52 -11.33
C LYS A 70 -6.61 -1.53 -11.29
N THR A 71 -7.82 -1.07 -10.98
CA THR A 71 -9.01 -1.90 -10.86
C THR A 71 -9.29 -2.65 -12.15
N THR A 72 -9.15 -1.97 -13.30
CA THR A 72 -9.28 -2.61 -14.62
C THR A 72 -8.24 -3.71 -14.83
N LEU A 73 -6.98 -3.49 -14.44
CA LEU A 73 -5.95 -4.52 -14.51
C LEU A 73 -6.29 -5.72 -13.59
N THR A 74 -6.67 -5.45 -12.33
CA THR A 74 -7.09 -6.47 -11.37
C THR A 74 -8.24 -7.32 -11.91
N GLU A 75 -9.24 -6.71 -12.54
CA GLU A 75 -10.34 -7.44 -13.16
C GLU A 75 -9.91 -8.31 -14.35
N ARG A 76 -9.00 -7.83 -15.20
CA ARG A 76 -8.45 -8.67 -16.28
C ARG A 76 -7.69 -9.86 -15.72
N ILE A 77 -6.91 -9.66 -14.66
CA ILE A 77 -6.22 -10.76 -13.97
C ILE A 77 -7.23 -11.80 -13.45
N LEU A 78 -8.30 -11.36 -12.81
CA LEU A 78 -9.36 -12.25 -12.34
C LEU A 78 -10.11 -12.97 -13.46
N PHE A 79 -10.26 -12.34 -14.63
CA PHE A 79 -10.84 -12.98 -15.79
C PHE A 79 -9.93 -14.06 -16.37
N TYR A 80 -8.65 -13.75 -16.61
CA TYR A 80 -7.70 -14.71 -17.20
C TYR A 80 -7.39 -15.89 -16.28
N THR A 81 -7.48 -15.70 -14.97
CA THR A 81 -7.37 -16.79 -13.97
C THR A 81 -8.66 -17.60 -13.81
N GLY A 82 -9.69 -17.32 -14.64
CA GLY A 82 -10.97 -18.03 -14.62
C GLY A 82 -11.88 -17.70 -13.43
N ARG A 83 -11.52 -16.71 -12.61
CA ARG A 83 -12.27 -16.33 -11.38
C ARG A 83 -13.50 -15.48 -11.68
N ILE A 84 -13.52 -14.78 -12.80
CA ILE A 84 -14.68 -14.01 -13.27
C ILE A 84 -15.01 -14.46 -14.69
N ARG A 85 -16.29 -14.73 -14.97
CA ARG A 85 -16.79 -15.17 -16.28
C ARG A 85 -16.90 -14.04 -17.30
N GLU A 86 -17.14 -12.82 -16.83
CA GLU A 86 -17.33 -11.64 -17.68
C GLU A 86 -16.65 -10.41 -17.10
N ILE A 87 -15.86 -9.72 -17.93
CA ILE A 87 -15.28 -8.44 -17.51
C ILE A 87 -16.29 -7.31 -17.71
N HIS A 88 -16.45 -6.51 -16.66
CA HIS A 88 -17.21 -5.26 -16.65
C HIS A 88 -16.23 -4.08 -16.57
N GLU A 89 -16.65 -2.89 -16.98
CA GLU A 89 -15.79 -1.70 -16.87
C GLU A 89 -16.20 -0.86 -15.66
N VAL A 90 -15.22 -0.27 -14.97
CA VAL A 90 -15.41 0.64 -13.82
C VAL A 90 -16.36 1.80 -14.13
N ARG A 91 -16.36 2.30 -15.39
CA ARG A 91 -17.27 3.34 -15.89
C ARG A 91 -18.05 2.86 -17.12
N GLY A 92 -18.39 1.58 -17.17
CA GLY A 92 -19.15 1.00 -18.28
C GLY A 92 -20.59 1.52 -18.33
N ARG A 93 -21.21 1.44 -19.51
CA ARG A 93 -22.64 1.77 -19.70
C ARG A 93 -23.59 0.76 -19.05
N ASP A 94 -23.05 -0.37 -18.59
CA ASP A 94 -23.83 -1.53 -18.17
C ASP A 94 -24.35 -1.42 -16.74
N ASN A 95 -24.04 -0.34 -16.00
CA ASN A 95 -24.41 -0.10 -14.59
C ASN A 95 -23.98 -1.19 -13.57
N VAL A 96 -23.35 -2.28 -14.02
CA VAL A 96 -22.84 -3.36 -13.14
C VAL A 96 -21.57 -2.92 -12.38
N GLY A 97 -20.70 -2.16 -13.04
CA GLY A 97 -19.42 -1.70 -12.48
C GLY A 97 -18.41 -2.82 -12.28
N ALA A 98 -17.19 -2.47 -11.86
CA ALA A 98 -16.15 -3.45 -11.59
C ALA A 98 -16.49 -4.31 -10.36
N LYS A 99 -16.21 -5.61 -10.39
CA LYS A 99 -16.49 -6.54 -9.28
C LYS A 99 -15.71 -6.18 -8.01
N MET A 100 -14.54 -5.55 -8.17
CA MET A 100 -13.67 -5.14 -7.06
C MET A 100 -14.19 -3.90 -6.33
N ASP A 101 -14.94 -3.03 -7.00
CA ASP A 101 -15.57 -1.84 -6.42
C ASP A 101 -16.96 -2.25 -5.89
N SER A 102 -16.97 -2.76 -4.65
CA SER A 102 -18.18 -3.34 -4.04
C SER A 102 -19.12 -2.29 -3.45
N MET A 103 -18.60 -1.11 -3.12
CA MET A 103 -19.40 -0.03 -2.55
C MET A 103 -20.13 0.76 -3.64
N ASP A 104 -21.37 1.16 -3.36
CA ASP A 104 -22.15 2.00 -4.29
C ASP A 104 -21.43 3.33 -4.60
N LEU A 105 -20.73 3.91 -3.61
CA LEU A 105 -19.95 5.13 -3.79
C LEU A 105 -18.71 4.92 -4.67
N GLU A 106 -18.08 3.75 -4.60
CA GLU A 106 -16.93 3.41 -5.47
C GLU A 106 -17.38 3.30 -6.92
N ARG A 107 -18.51 2.61 -7.16
CA ARG A 107 -19.11 2.49 -8.51
C ARG A 107 -19.57 3.84 -9.06
N GLU A 108 -20.20 4.68 -8.24
CA GLU A 108 -20.68 6.00 -8.66
C GLU A 108 -19.52 6.94 -9.02
N LYS A 109 -18.44 6.92 -8.25
CA LYS A 109 -17.27 7.80 -8.48
C LYS A 109 -16.22 7.19 -9.41
N GLY A 110 -16.26 5.88 -9.63
CA GLY A 110 -15.26 5.11 -10.36
C GLY A 110 -13.87 5.23 -9.72
N ILE A 111 -13.81 5.17 -8.38
CA ILE A 111 -12.57 5.19 -7.60
C ILE A 111 -12.60 4.06 -6.57
N THR A 112 -11.45 3.44 -6.32
CA THR A 112 -11.29 2.48 -5.23
C THR A 112 -11.02 3.22 -3.93
N ILE A 113 -11.89 3.01 -2.93
CA ILE A 113 -11.84 3.62 -1.60
C ILE A 113 -11.26 2.62 -0.62
N GLN A 114 -11.78 1.39 -0.62
CA GLN A 114 -11.31 0.31 0.23
C GLN A 114 -10.43 -0.69 -0.52
N SER A 115 -9.36 -1.14 0.12
CA SER A 115 -8.54 -2.23 -0.42
C SER A 115 -9.33 -3.52 -0.53
N ALA A 116 -9.35 -4.12 -1.72
CA ALA A 116 -10.03 -5.38 -1.99
C ALA A 116 -9.00 -6.52 -2.05
N ALA A 117 -9.21 -7.57 -1.26
CA ALA A 117 -8.34 -8.74 -1.22
C ALA A 117 -9.03 -9.90 -1.95
N THR A 118 -8.34 -10.51 -2.90
CA THR A 118 -8.86 -11.61 -3.70
C THR A 118 -7.79 -12.66 -3.93
N PHE A 119 -8.22 -13.90 -4.17
CA PHE A 119 -7.36 -15.03 -4.42
C PHE A 119 -7.62 -15.58 -5.83
N CYS A 120 -6.55 -15.90 -6.56
CA CYS A 120 -6.62 -16.55 -7.85
C CYS A 120 -5.50 -17.56 -8.05
N ASP A 121 -5.75 -18.56 -8.89
CA ASP A 121 -4.72 -19.49 -9.33
C ASP A 121 -4.24 -19.09 -10.72
N TRP A 122 -2.94 -19.09 -10.94
CA TRP A 122 -2.33 -18.84 -12.24
C TRP A 122 -1.44 -19.99 -12.65
N GLU A 123 -1.67 -20.56 -13.82
CA GLU A 123 -0.82 -21.58 -14.40
C GLU A 123 0.13 -20.91 -15.38
N THR A 124 1.42 -21.00 -15.09
CA THR A 124 2.47 -20.46 -15.97
C THR A 124 3.33 -21.61 -16.46
N THR A 125 3.72 -21.54 -17.72
CA THR A 125 4.61 -22.52 -18.33
C THR A 125 5.99 -21.91 -18.46
N ASN A 126 6.98 -22.54 -17.84
CA ASN A 126 8.35 -22.09 -17.97
C ASN A 126 8.78 -22.20 -19.45
N PRO A 127 9.19 -21.11 -20.09
CA PRO A 127 9.54 -21.12 -21.51
C PRO A 127 10.77 -21.98 -21.84
N VAL A 128 11.65 -22.21 -20.86
CA VAL A 128 12.87 -23.01 -21.03
C VAL A 128 12.60 -24.48 -20.73
N THR A 129 12.06 -24.79 -19.56
CA THR A 129 11.85 -26.19 -19.15
C THR A 129 10.56 -26.81 -19.69
N LYS A 130 9.64 -25.97 -20.18
CA LYS A 130 8.28 -26.35 -20.60
C LYS A 130 7.42 -26.95 -19.48
N ASP A 131 7.87 -26.84 -18.23
CA ASP A 131 7.09 -27.29 -17.09
C ASP A 131 6.00 -26.27 -16.77
N THR A 132 4.77 -26.75 -16.63
CA THR A 132 3.65 -25.95 -16.16
C THR A 132 3.57 -26.01 -14.65
N SER A 133 3.64 -24.85 -14.01
CA SER A 133 3.53 -24.70 -12.56
C SER A 133 2.32 -23.86 -12.21
N LYS A 134 1.55 -24.33 -11.21
CA LYS A 134 0.36 -23.65 -10.72
C LYS A 134 0.71 -22.80 -9.50
N TYR A 135 0.52 -21.49 -9.60
CA TYR A 135 0.78 -20.51 -8.56
C TYR A 135 -0.51 -20.05 -7.88
N ALA A 136 -0.45 -19.93 -6.55
CA ALA A 136 -1.46 -19.35 -5.70
C ALA A 136 -1.16 -17.85 -5.52
N VAL A 137 -1.94 -16.98 -6.17
CA VAL A 137 -1.73 -15.53 -6.17
C VAL A 137 -2.80 -14.84 -5.33
N ASN A 138 -2.38 -14.23 -4.23
CA ASN A 138 -3.20 -13.32 -3.43
C ASN A 138 -2.97 -11.89 -3.93
N ILE A 139 -4.04 -11.22 -4.34
CA ILE A 139 -4.00 -9.86 -4.86
C ILE A 139 -4.71 -8.93 -3.87
N ILE A 140 -4.02 -7.85 -3.49
CA ILE A 140 -4.61 -6.72 -2.76
C ILE A 140 -4.65 -5.51 -3.69
N ASP A 141 -5.85 -5.13 -4.14
CA ASP A 141 -6.05 -3.90 -4.89
C ASP A 141 -6.01 -2.72 -3.92
N THR A 142 -5.14 -1.73 -4.19
CA THR A 142 -4.90 -0.62 -3.26
C THR A 142 -5.48 0.70 -3.79
N PRO A 143 -6.05 1.54 -2.93
CA PRO A 143 -6.52 2.86 -3.32
C PRO A 143 -5.40 3.70 -3.95
N GLY A 144 -5.71 4.41 -5.03
CA GLY A 144 -4.75 5.31 -5.70
C GLY A 144 -4.75 6.75 -5.21
N HIS A 145 -5.73 7.11 -4.38
CA HIS A 145 -5.95 8.49 -3.96
C HIS A 145 -5.14 8.82 -2.70
N VAL A 146 -4.65 10.06 -2.61
CA VAL A 146 -3.82 10.54 -1.48
C VAL A 146 -4.54 10.49 -0.13
N ASP A 147 -5.86 10.62 -0.15
CA ASP A 147 -6.68 10.62 1.06
C ASP A 147 -6.78 9.23 1.72
N PHE A 148 -6.51 8.16 0.96
CA PHE A 148 -6.58 6.77 1.43
C PHE A 148 -5.17 6.16 1.62
N THR A 149 -4.16 7.01 1.80
CA THR A 149 -2.76 6.58 2.00
C THR A 149 -2.57 5.61 3.17
N ILE A 150 -3.40 5.69 4.22
CA ILE A 150 -3.35 4.74 5.35
C ILE A 150 -3.68 3.32 4.90
N GLU A 151 -4.63 3.16 3.98
CA GLU A 151 -4.96 1.83 3.45
C GLU A 151 -3.83 1.25 2.61
N VAL A 152 -3.18 2.09 1.80
CA VAL A 152 -2.01 1.70 1.01
C VAL A 152 -0.88 1.25 1.94
N GLU A 153 -0.59 1.98 3.02
CA GLU A 153 0.45 1.57 3.98
C GLU A 153 0.11 0.26 4.68
N ARG A 154 -1.16 0.02 5.02
CA ARG A 154 -1.59 -1.25 5.63
C ARG A 154 -1.44 -2.42 4.66
N ALA A 155 -1.80 -2.23 3.40
CA ALA A 155 -1.65 -3.26 2.37
C ALA A 155 -0.16 -3.58 2.16
N LEU A 156 0.68 -2.57 1.92
CA LEU A 156 2.11 -2.76 1.62
C LEU A 156 2.88 -3.50 2.72
N ARG A 157 2.47 -3.35 3.99
CA ARG A 157 3.09 -4.06 5.11
C ARG A 157 2.83 -5.58 5.11
N VAL A 158 1.83 -6.03 4.38
CA VAL A 158 1.39 -7.44 4.34
C VAL A 158 1.74 -8.11 3.03
N LEU A 159 2.35 -7.39 2.10
CA LEU A 159 2.65 -7.88 0.76
C LEU A 159 4.12 -8.25 0.64
N ASP A 160 4.39 -9.27 -0.17
CA ASP A 160 5.76 -9.70 -0.48
C ASP A 160 6.27 -9.01 -1.75
N GLY A 161 5.36 -8.64 -2.65
CA GLY A 161 5.69 -7.91 -3.87
C GLY A 161 4.58 -6.95 -4.29
N ALA A 162 4.85 -6.11 -5.27
CA ALA A 162 3.85 -5.20 -5.82
C ALA A 162 3.98 -4.99 -7.33
N ILE A 163 2.87 -4.64 -7.96
CA ILE A 163 2.79 -4.13 -9.33
C ILE A 163 2.59 -2.62 -9.24
N LEU A 164 3.59 -1.87 -9.69
CA LEU A 164 3.51 -0.42 -9.85
C LEU A 164 2.94 -0.09 -11.23
N VAL A 165 1.65 0.24 -11.29
CA VAL A 165 1.00 0.59 -12.56
C VAL A 165 1.26 2.05 -12.91
N LEU A 166 1.67 2.29 -14.15
CA LEU A 166 1.99 3.60 -14.71
C LEU A 166 1.19 3.80 -15.99
N CYS A 167 0.75 5.03 -16.27
CA CYS A 167 0.06 5.35 -17.51
C CYS A 167 1.07 5.70 -18.61
N ALA A 168 0.95 5.09 -19.79
CA ALA A 168 1.82 5.33 -20.95
C ALA A 168 1.81 6.79 -21.44
N VAL A 169 0.74 7.55 -21.14
CA VAL A 169 0.57 8.95 -21.55
C VAL A 169 0.93 9.92 -20.42
N ALA A 170 0.51 9.65 -19.19
CA ALA A 170 0.76 10.57 -18.06
C ALA A 170 2.16 10.38 -17.45
N GLY A 171 2.71 9.17 -17.51
CA GLY A 171 3.99 8.81 -16.91
C GLY A 171 4.03 8.93 -15.38
N VAL A 172 5.20 9.22 -14.83
CA VAL A 172 5.42 9.30 -13.37
C VAL A 172 4.88 10.63 -12.84
N GLN A 173 3.86 10.52 -11.99
CA GLN A 173 3.15 11.61 -11.33
C GLN A 173 3.62 11.77 -9.87
N SER A 174 3.27 12.90 -9.24
CA SER A 174 3.64 13.18 -7.84
C SER A 174 3.18 12.11 -6.86
N GLN A 175 2.00 11.54 -7.08
CA GLN A 175 1.47 10.47 -6.24
C GLN A 175 2.19 9.14 -6.48
N THR A 176 2.65 8.86 -7.70
CA THR A 176 3.50 7.71 -8.00
C THR A 176 4.76 7.74 -7.13
N THR A 177 5.39 8.91 -6.97
CA THR A 177 6.55 9.07 -6.09
C THR A 177 6.21 8.81 -4.62
N THR A 178 5.02 9.19 -4.16
CA THR A 178 4.57 8.87 -2.79
C THR A 178 4.41 7.37 -2.59
N VAL A 179 3.77 6.67 -3.55
CA VAL A 179 3.60 5.21 -3.52
C VAL A 179 4.96 4.50 -3.57
N ASP A 180 5.88 4.92 -4.43
CA ASP A 180 7.24 4.37 -4.49
C ASP A 180 7.99 4.57 -3.16
N ARG A 181 7.87 5.73 -2.51
CA ARG A 181 8.44 5.97 -1.17
C ARG A 181 7.85 5.03 -0.11
N GLN A 182 6.56 4.72 -0.18
CA GLN A 182 5.92 3.77 0.73
C GLN A 182 6.43 2.35 0.49
N MET A 183 6.53 1.92 -0.77
CA MET A 183 7.10 0.61 -1.12
C MET A 183 8.54 0.47 -0.63
N ARG A 184 9.37 1.51 -0.80
CA ARG A 184 10.75 1.54 -0.27
C ARG A 184 10.80 1.47 1.25
N ARG A 185 9.90 2.16 1.95
CA ARG A 185 9.85 2.13 3.42
C ARG A 185 9.61 0.73 3.97
N TYR A 186 8.78 -0.05 3.27
CA TYR A 186 8.44 -1.43 3.66
C TYR A 186 9.28 -2.48 2.91
N ASN A 187 10.33 -2.07 2.19
CA ASN A 187 11.21 -2.96 1.44
C ASN A 187 10.46 -3.92 0.50
N VAL A 188 9.42 -3.44 -0.19
CA VAL A 188 8.58 -4.27 -1.09
C VAL A 188 9.14 -4.26 -2.52
N PRO A 189 9.61 -5.41 -3.05
CA PRO A 189 9.97 -5.59 -4.46
C PRO A 189 8.82 -5.29 -5.39
N ARG A 190 9.14 -4.70 -6.54
CA ARG A 190 8.11 -4.21 -7.46
C ARG A 190 8.46 -4.43 -8.91
N ILE A 191 7.43 -4.79 -9.66
CA ILE A 191 7.43 -4.79 -11.12
C ILE A 191 6.69 -3.55 -11.59
N SER A 192 7.20 -2.86 -12.60
CA SER A 192 6.52 -1.72 -13.20
C SER A 192 5.70 -2.18 -14.40
N PHE A 193 4.43 -1.77 -14.47
CA PHE A 193 3.55 -2.07 -15.60
C PHE A 193 3.08 -0.77 -16.26
N VAL A 194 3.51 -0.54 -17.50
CA VAL A 194 3.07 0.59 -18.31
C VAL A 194 1.76 0.22 -18.99
N ASN A 195 0.67 0.67 -18.39
CA ASN A 195 -0.69 0.47 -18.84
C ASN A 195 -1.14 1.57 -19.80
N LYS A 196 -2.26 1.35 -20.47
CA LYS A 196 -2.88 2.26 -21.45
C LYS A 196 -2.03 2.50 -22.70
N MET A 197 -1.34 1.46 -23.16
CA MET A 197 -0.61 1.48 -24.44
C MET A 197 -1.51 1.74 -25.66
N ASP A 198 -2.82 1.60 -25.49
CA ASP A 198 -3.87 1.90 -26.47
C ASP A 198 -4.14 3.39 -26.68
N ARG A 199 -3.59 4.28 -25.84
CA ARG A 199 -3.96 5.69 -25.87
C ARG A 199 -3.08 6.49 -26.83
N PRO A 200 -3.65 7.50 -27.52
CA PRO A 200 -2.88 8.44 -28.32
C PRO A 200 -1.74 9.09 -27.52
N GLY A 201 -0.53 9.08 -28.07
CA GLY A 201 0.67 9.59 -27.41
C GLY A 201 1.28 8.63 -26.37
N ALA A 202 0.92 7.35 -26.40
CA ALA A 202 1.56 6.32 -25.59
C ALA A 202 3.07 6.22 -25.95
N ASN A 203 3.94 6.44 -24.96
CA ASN A 203 5.39 6.35 -25.16
C ASN A 203 6.04 5.63 -23.98
N PRO A 204 6.23 4.30 -24.05
CA PRO A 204 6.75 3.52 -22.93
C PRO A 204 8.20 3.88 -22.58
N TRP A 205 9.01 4.27 -23.57
CA TRP A 205 10.42 4.62 -23.40
C TRP A 205 10.61 5.85 -22.52
N ARG A 206 9.75 6.86 -22.72
CA ARG A 206 9.71 8.03 -21.84
C ARG A 206 9.39 7.63 -20.40
N ILE A 207 8.53 6.63 -20.19
CA ILE A 207 8.16 6.17 -18.85
C ILE A 207 9.33 5.44 -18.19
N VAL A 208 10.02 4.54 -18.91
CA VAL A 208 11.24 3.89 -18.41
C VAL A 208 12.26 4.94 -17.95
N GLN A 209 12.50 5.98 -18.76
CA GLN A 209 13.41 7.06 -18.38
C GLN A 209 12.92 7.88 -17.18
N GLN A 210 11.61 8.08 -17.05
CA GLN A 210 11.02 8.75 -15.89
C GLN A 210 11.15 7.91 -14.61
N ILE A 211 11.07 6.58 -14.69
CA ILE A 211 11.34 5.70 -13.55
C ILE A 211 12.80 5.92 -13.09
N ARG A 212 13.75 5.85 -14.02
CA ARG A 212 15.18 6.06 -13.71
C ARG A 212 15.44 7.44 -13.10
N THR A 213 14.91 8.49 -13.70
CA THR A 213 15.23 9.88 -13.30
C THR A 213 14.41 10.37 -12.10
N LYS A 214 13.09 10.20 -12.11
CA LYS A 214 12.19 10.72 -11.06
C LYS A 214 12.09 9.81 -9.86
N LEU A 215 12.05 8.49 -10.08
CA LEU A 215 12.04 7.52 -8.97
C LEU A 215 13.46 7.18 -8.51
N ARG A 216 14.51 7.40 -9.31
CA ARG A 216 15.89 7.01 -8.95
C ARG A 216 15.97 5.51 -8.66
N MET A 217 15.55 4.73 -9.64
CA MET A 217 15.53 3.27 -9.60
C MET A 217 16.02 2.75 -10.94
N THR A 218 16.98 1.83 -10.92
CA THR A 218 17.42 1.15 -12.13
C THR A 218 16.27 0.32 -12.66
N ALA A 219 15.93 0.50 -13.93
CA ALA A 219 14.77 -0.13 -14.55
C ALA A 219 15.03 -0.27 -16.03
N ALA A 220 14.59 -1.37 -16.64
CA ALA A 220 14.63 -1.52 -18.08
C ALA A 220 13.39 -2.27 -18.56
N ALA A 221 13.03 -2.06 -19.82
CA ALA A 221 11.94 -2.79 -20.43
C ALA A 221 12.36 -4.25 -20.62
N VAL A 222 11.51 -5.17 -20.19
CA VAL A 222 11.64 -6.61 -20.51
C VAL A 222 10.86 -6.97 -21.77
N GLN A 223 10.13 -5.99 -22.32
CA GLN A 223 9.25 -6.14 -23.47
C GLN A 223 9.37 -4.97 -24.45
N VAL A 224 9.13 -5.24 -25.73
CA VAL A 224 8.95 -4.22 -26.78
C VAL A 224 7.52 -4.34 -27.30
N PRO A 225 6.77 -3.22 -27.45
CA PRO A 225 5.39 -3.31 -27.92
C PRO A 225 5.33 -3.63 -29.41
N ILE A 226 4.38 -4.48 -29.81
CA ILE A 226 4.06 -4.76 -31.21
C ILE A 226 2.88 -3.87 -31.60
N GLY A 227 3.18 -2.83 -32.37
CA GLY A 227 2.27 -1.71 -32.61
C GLY A 227 2.19 -0.76 -31.41
N VAL A 228 1.48 0.35 -31.59
CA VAL A 228 1.19 1.34 -30.54
C VAL A 228 -0.24 1.84 -30.71
N GLU A 229 -0.79 2.43 -29.66
CA GLU A 229 -2.14 3.01 -29.70
C GLU A 229 -3.17 1.99 -30.18
N ASP A 230 -3.90 2.28 -31.25
CA ASP A 230 -4.93 1.40 -31.74
C ASP A 230 -4.41 0.09 -32.34
N GLU A 231 -3.17 0.09 -32.82
CA GLU A 231 -2.51 -1.06 -33.44
C GLU A 231 -1.73 -1.93 -32.45
N PHE A 232 -1.78 -1.62 -31.15
CA PHE A 232 -1.13 -2.42 -30.12
C PHE A 232 -1.78 -3.81 -30.02
N LYS A 233 -1.05 -4.84 -30.48
CA LYS A 233 -1.55 -6.23 -30.61
C LYS A 233 -0.83 -7.24 -29.70
N GLY A 234 0.33 -6.86 -29.16
CA GLY A 234 1.16 -7.79 -28.43
C GLY A 234 2.49 -7.19 -27.99
N VAL A 235 3.39 -8.05 -27.54
CA VAL A 235 4.72 -7.68 -27.04
C VAL A 235 5.77 -8.69 -27.50
N VAL A 236 6.97 -8.21 -27.76
CA VAL A 236 8.18 -9.04 -27.88
C VAL A 236 8.80 -9.17 -26.52
N ASP A 237 8.95 -10.39 -26.03
CA ASP A 237 9.67 -10.74 -24.80
C ASP A 237 11.18 -10.73 -25.08
N LEU A 238 11.91 -9.81 -24.44
CA LEU A 238 13.34 -9.63 -24.63
C LEU A 238 14.19 -10.67 -23.89
N VAL A 239 13.63 -11.34 -22.88
CA VAL A 239 14.33 -12.33 -22.06
C VAL A 239 14.36 -13.66 -22.78
N HIS A 240 13.21 -14.12 -23.25
CA HIS A 240 13.09 -15.40 -23.97
C HIS A 240 13.19 -15.26 -25.48
N TRP A 241 13.26 -14.02 -25.99
CA TRP A 241 13.45 -13.71 -27.41
C TRP A 241 12.34 -14.26 -28.31
N ARG A 242 11.09 -13.93 -27.98
CA ARG A 242 9.88 -14.42 -28.66
C ARG A 242 8.82 -13.33 -28.77
N SER A 243 7.96 -13.41 -29.77
CA SER A 243 6.80 -12.53 -29.90
C SER A 243 5.55 -13.17 -29.31
N ILE A 244 4.74 -12.37 -28.62
CA ILE A 244 3.51 -12.79 -27.95
C ILE A 244 2.38 -11.88 -28.44
N TYR A 245 1.38 -12.48 -29.04
CA TYR A 245 0.18 -11.81 -29.53
C TYR A 245 -1.04 -12.23 -28.69
N ASN A 246 -1.92 -11.28 -28.41
CA ASN A 246 -3.21 -11.56 -27.81
C ASN A 246 -4.26 -11.58 -28.91
N GLU A 247 -4.81 -12.76 -29.18
CA GLU A 247 -5.85 -13.00 -30.17
C GLU A 247 -7.13 -13.53 -29.49
N GLY A 248 -8.18 -13.71 -30.30
CA GLY A 248 -9.44 -14.28 -29.83
C GLY A 248 -10.30 -13.35 -28.96
N HIS A 249 -11.36 -13.93 -28.38
CA HIS A 249 -12.33 -13.19 -27.60
C HIS A 249 -11.68 -12.63 -26.32
N LYS A 250 -11.66 -11.30 -26.18
CA LYS A 250 -11.03 -10.59 -25.05
C LYS A 250 -9.56 -11.00 -24.80
N GLY A 251 -8.83 -11.33 -25.88
CA GLY A 251 -7.39 -11.56 -25.82
C GLY A 251 -6.97 -12.81 -25.04
N ILE A 252 -7.86 -13.80 -24.91
CA ILE A 252 -7.62 -15.06 -24.17
C ILE A 252 -6.55 -15.90 -24.88
N ASP A 253 -6.58 -15.94 -26.20
CA ASP A 253 -5.72 -16.82 -26.98
C ASP A 253 -4.34 -16.18 -27.15
N LEU A 254 -3.34 -16.74 -26.46
CA LEU A 254 -1.96 -16.31 -26.57
C LEU A 254 -1.29 -17.05 -27.74
N VAL A 255 -0.92 -16.29 -28.77
CA VAL A 255 -0.11 -16.81 -29.88
C VAL A 255 1.34 -16.42 -29.63
N VAL A 256 2.14 -17.41 -29.25
CA VAL A 256 3.58 -17.26 -29.02
C VAL A 256 4.34 -17.74 -30.26
N ARG A 257 5.27 -16.93 -30.75
CA ARG A 257 6.15 -17.27 -31.88
C ARG A 257 7.60 -17.03 -31.52
N ASP A 258 8.49 -17.93 -31.93
CA ASP A 258 9.93 -17.82 -31.68
C ASP A 258 10.64 -16.80 -32.60
N GLU A 259 9.88 -16.15 -33.49
CA GLU A 259 10.39 -15.13 -34.42
C GLU A 259 9.97 -13.72 -33.98
N ILE A 260 10.88 -12.76 -34.14
CA ILE A 260 10.61 -11.34 -33.93
C ILE A 260 10.26 -10.72 -35.29
N PRO A 261 9.19 -9.90 -35.38
CA PRO A 261 8.87 -9.17 -36.60
C PRO A 261 10.07 -8.36 -37.12
N SER A 262 10.34 -8.42 -38.42
CA SER A 262 11.51 -7.78 -39.04
C SER A 262 11.60 -6.28 -38.75
N GLU A 263 10.45 -5.60 -38.73
CA GLU A 263 10.33 -4.16 -38.42
C GLU A 263 10.78 -3.81 -36.99
N LEU A 264 10.68 -4.76 -36.06
CA LEU A 264 11.00 -4.57 -34.65
C LEU A 264 12.35 -5.17 -34.26
N LEU A 265 13.02 -5.91 -35.15
CA LEU A 265 14.22 -6.68 -34.82
C LEU A 265 15.35 -5.78 -34.32
N ASP A 266 15.60 -4.65 -35.00
CA ASP A 266 16.66 -3.72 -34.62
C ASP A 266 16.35 -3.02 -33.29
N LEU A 267 15.08 -2.64 -33.09
CA LEU A 267 14.63 -2.06 -31.83
C LEU A 267 14.74 -3.07 -30.68
N ALA A 268 14.36 -4.33 -30.91
CA ALA A 268 14.44 -5.40 -29.91
C ALA A 268 15.89 -5.71 -29.53
N LYS A 269 16.82 -5.74 -30.50
CA LYS A 269 18.26 -5.88 -30.23
C LYS A 269 18.79 -4.72 -29.39
N ALA A 270 18.49 -3.48 -29.78
CA ALA A 270 18.92 -2.30 -29.02
C ALA A 270 18.37 -2.32 -27.59
N LYS A 271 17.09 -2.69 -27.40
CA LYS A 271 16.47 -2.75 -26.07
C LYS A 271 16.94 -3.92 -25.23
N ARG A 272 17.33 -5.04 -25.83
CA ARG A 272 17.96 -6.15 -25.10
C ARG A 272 19.37 -5.79 -24.63
N ILE A 273 20.14 -5.08 -25.45
CA ILE A 273 21.45 -4.54 -25.02
C ILE A 273 21.25 -3.60 -23.84
N GLU A 274 20.33 -2.64 -23.94
CA GLU A 274 20.01 -1.72 -22.83
C GLU A 274 19.56 -2.48 -21.56
N LEU A 275 18.78 -3.55 -21.68
CA LEU A 275 18.38 -4.39 -20.55
C LEU A 275 19.60 -5.05 -19.87
N ILE A 276 20.52 -5.61 -20.65
CA ILE A 276 21.73 -6.27 -20.14
C ILE A 276 22.65 -5.25 -19.47
N GLU A 277 22.87 -4.08 -20.09
CA GLU A 277 23.68 -3.00 -19.51
C GLU A 277 23.12 -2.54 -18.15
N GLN A 278 21.81 -2.32 -18.08
CA GLN A 278 21.17 -1.89 -16.84
C GLN A 278 21.18 -2.97 -15.75
N LEU A 279 21.19 -4.25 -16.12
CA LEU A 279 21.36 -5.35 -15.17
C LEU A 279 22.80 -5.49 -14.70
N ALA A 280 23.79 -5.28 -15.57
CA ALA A 280 25.21 -5.31 -15.23
C ALA A 280 25.58 -4.28 -14.15
N GLU A 281 24.86 -3.16 -14.07
CA GLU A 281 25.06 -2.16 -13.01
C GLU A 281 24.64 -2.64 -11.61
N VAL A 282 23.75 -3.64 -11.51
CA VAL A 282 23.08 -4.02 -10.26
C VAL A 282 23.25 -5.49 -9.89
N ASP A 283 23.64 -6.33 -10.82
CA ASP A 283 23.89 -7.76 -10.66
C ASP A 283 25.33 -8.12 -11.03
N GLU A 284 26.05 -8.70 -10.06
CA GLU A 284 27.49 -9.01 -10.19
C GLU A 284 27.76 -10.05 -11.28
N GLU A 285 26.92 -11.09 -11.41
CA GLU A 285 27.12 -12.16 -12.40
C GLU A 285 26.97 -11.63 -13.82
N ILE A 286 25.95 -10.80 -14.08
CA ILE A 286 25.80 -10.16 -15.39
C ILE A 286 26.91 -9.14 -15.64
N GLY A 287 27.34 -8.40 -14.61
CA GLY A 287 28.46 -7.49 -14.68
C GLY A 287 29.74 -8.16 -15.18
N ASP A 288 30.09 -9.31 -14.59
CA ASP A 288 31.29 -10.08 -14.97
C ASP A 288 31.22 -10.64 -16.39
N LEU A 289 30.04 -11.11 -16.83
CA LEU A 289 29.83 -11.60 -18.19
C LEU A 289 30.02 -10.47 -19.21
N VAL A 290 29.43 -9.29 -18.96
CA VAL A 290 29.54 -8.12 -19.85
C VAL A 290 30.99 -7.62 -19.90
N LEU A 291 31.70 -7.57 -18.77
CA LEU A 291 33.12 -7.20 -18.73
C LEU A 291 34.02 -8.17 -19.49
N SER A 292 33.59 -9.43 -19.62
CA SER A 292 34.31 -10.48 -20.34
C SER A 292 33.90 -10.61 -21.82
N ASP A 293 33.12 -9.65 -22.35
CA ASP A 293 32.52 -9.68 -23.69
C ASP A 293 31.67 -10.95 -23.97
N GLN A 294 31.08 -11.55 -22.92
CA GLN A 294 30.22 -12.73 -23.02
C GLN A 294 28.74 -12.33 -22.94
N GLN A 295 27.92 -12.87 -23.83
CA GLN A 295 26.47 -12.64 -23.79
C GLN A 295 25.80 -13.58 -22.79
N PRO A 296 24.95 -13.07 -21.88
CA PRO A 296 24.23 -13.91 -20.93
C PRO A 296 23.20 -14.77 -21.64
N THR A 297 23.05 -16.01 -21.17
CA THR A 297 21.97 -16.91 -21.62
C THR A 297 20.61 -16.39 -21.14
N ASN A 298 19.52 -16.85 -21.76
CA ASN A 298 18.16 -16.45 -21.36
C ASN A 298 17.85 -16.82 -19.89
N VAL A 299 18.38 -17.96 -19.41
CA VAL A 299 18.22 -18.41 -18.01
C VAL A 299 18.95 -17.47 -17.06
N GLN A 300 20.23 -17.19 -17.32
CA GLN A 300 21.02 -16.26 -16.50
C GLN A 300 20.38 -14.86 -16.48
N LEU A 301 19.85 -14.40 -17.61
CA LEU A 301 19.16 -13.13 -17.69
C LEU A 301 17.88 -13.09 -16.83
N ALA A 302 17.06 -14.15 -16.87
CA ALA A 302 15.87 -14.26 -16.04
C ALA A 302 16.22 -14.33 -14.54
N ASP A 303 17.24 -15.11 -14.18
CA ASP A 303 17.70 -15.25 -12.80
C ASP A 303 18.28 -13.93 -12.26
N ALA A 304 19.04 -13.21 -13.08
CA ALA A 304 19.56 -11.89 -12.72
C ALA A 304 18.43 -10.87 -12.52
N ILE A 305 17.41 -10.85 -13.39
CA ILE A 305 16.23 -9.99 -13.20
C ILE A 305 15.57 -10.32 -11.86
N ARG A 306 15.37 -11.60 -11.54
CA ARG A 306 14.77 -12.03 -10.26
C ARG A 306 15.62 -11.59 -9.07
N ARG A 307 16.92 -11.91 -9.05
CA ARG A 307 17.84 -11.56 -7.97
C ARG A 307 17.87 -10.05 -7.73
N ALA A 308 18.01 -9.26 -8.79
CA ALA A 308 18.05 -7.80 -8.70
C ALA A 308 16.70 -7.18 -8.29
N THR A 309 15.57 -7.81 -8.68
CA THR A 309 14.22 -7.36 -8.29
C THR A 309 13.96 -7.61 -6.79
N ILE A 310 14.26 -8.81 -6.29
CA ILE A 310 14.11 -9.17 -4.87
C ILE A 310 15.02 -8.30 -4.01
N ALA A 311 16.24 -8.00 -4.48
CA ALA A 311 17.17 -7.11 -3.81
C ALA A 311 16.79 -5.62 -3.84
N LEU A 312 15.64 -5.25 -4.44
CA LEU A 312 15.16 -3.86 -4.57
C LEU A 312 16.06 -2.94 -5.42
N LYS A 313 16.99 -3.51 -6.18
CA LYS A 313 17.96 -2.76 -7.00
C LYS A 313 17.44 -2.49 -8.41
N PHE A 314 16.59 -3.37 -8.92
CA PHE A 314 16.05 -3.32 -10.28
C PHE A 314 14.53 -3.40 -10.31
N SER A 315 13.90 -2.75 -11.28
CA SER A 315 12.47 -2.90 -11.57
C SER A 315 12.27 -3.28 -13.04
N PRO A 316 11.87 -4.52 -13.35
CA PRO A 316 11.50 -4.88 -14.72
C PRO A 316 10.25 -4.12 -15.15
N VAL A 317 10.26 -3.60 -16.38
CA VAL A 317 9.16 -2.81 -16.94
C VAL A 317 8.42 -3.63 -18.00
N PHE A 318 7.18 -3.98 -17.68
CA PHE A 318 6.23 -4.65 -18.56
C PHE A 318 5.32 -3.63 -19.23
N LEU A 319 4.78 -3.99 -20.39
CA LEU A 319 3.95 -3.12 -21.22
C LEU A 319 2.60 -3.80 -21.47
N GLY A 320 1.52 -3.03 -21.50
CA GLY A 320 0.22 -3.59 -21.87
C GLY A 320 -0.94 -2.60 -21.90
N SER A 321 -2.10 -3.14 -22.24
CA SER A 321 -3.38 -2.43 -22.19
C SER A 321 -4.42 -3.30 -21.52
N ALA A 322 -4.77 -2.93 -20.28
CA ALA A 322 -5.84 -3.60 -19.55
C ALA A 322 -7.23 -3.38 -20.17
N ILE A 323 -7.45 -2.31 -20.95
CA ILE A 323 -8.75 -2.07 -21.59
C ILE A 323 -8.89 -2.84 -22.89
N LYS A 324 -7.82 -2.92 -23.70
CA LYS A 324 -7.79 -3.71 -24.93
C LYS A 324 -7.49 -5.20 -24.71
N ASN A 325 -7.30 -5.63 -23.47
CA ASN A 325 -7.07 -7.03 -23.12
C ASN A 325 -5.76 -7.57 -23.74
N THR A 326 -4.70 -6.75 -23.72
CA THR A 326 -3.43 -7.03 -24.41
C THR A 326 -2.27 -6.99 -23.42
N ALA A 327 -1.44 -8.03 -23.45
CA ALA A 327 -0.22 -8.21 -22.66
C ALA A 327 -0.40 -8.16 -21.13
N VAL A 328 -1.57 -8.61 -20.62
CA VAL A 328 -1.80 -8.79 -19.18
C VAL A 328 -1.29 -10.15 -18.69
N GLN A 329 -1.43 -11.21 -19.48
CA GLN A 329 -0.95 -12.54 -19.12
C GLN A 329 0.58 -12.61 -19.02
N PRO A 330 1.38 -12.00 -19.92
CA PRO A 330 2.83 -11.91 -19.75
C PRO A 330 3.26 -11.18 -18.46
N LEU A 331 2.46 -10.22 -17.98
CA LEU A 331 2.69 -9.58 -16.69
C LEU A 331 2.48 -10.58 -15.54
N LEU A 332 1.46 -11.44 -15.60
CA LEU A 332 1.23 -12.49 -14.59
C LEU A 332 2.34 -13.54 -14.58
N ASP A 333 2.86 -13.91 -15.75
CA ASP A 333 4.05 -14.76 -15.84
C ASP A 333 5.26 -14.09 -15.20
N GLY A 334 5.45 -12.79 -15.47
CA GLY A 334 6.48 -11.97 -14.83
C GLY A 334 6.36 -11.85 -13.31
N VAL A 335 5.14 -11.75 -12.79
CA VAL A 335 4.85 -11.78 -11.35
C VAL A 335 5.31 -13.10 -10.73
N CYS A 336 5.01 -14.23 -11.37
CA CYS A 336 5.41 -15.53 -10.87
C CYS A 336 6.94 -15.72 -10.96
N ALA A 337 7.55 -15.26 -12.05
CA ALA A 337 8.98 -15.40 -12.30
C ALA A 337 9.86 -14.48 -11.43
N TYR A 338 9.50 -13.20 -11.30
CA TYR A 338 10.43 -12.18 -10.77
C TYR A 338 10.08 -11.64 -9.39
N LEU A 339 8.83 -11.77 -8.91
CA LEU A 339 8.47 -11.35 -7.54
C LEU A 339 8.80 -12.46 -6.52
N PRO A 340 9.08 -12.07 -5.26
CA PRO A 340 9.45 -13.02 -4.23
C PRO A 340 8.26 -13.89 -3.81
N ASN A 341 8.60 -15.04 -3.26
CA ASN A 341 7.69 -15.85 -2.47
C ASN A 341 7.78 -15.48 -0.97
N PRO A 342 6.84 -15.93 -0.11
CA PRO A 342 6.81 -15.49 1.29
C PRO A 342 8.01 -15.94 2.13
N SER A 343 8.84 -16.88 1.65
CA SER A 343 10.07 -17.32 2.34
C SER A 343 11.29 -16.47 2.02
N GLU A 344 11.24 -15.67 0.95
CA GLU A 344 12.32 -14.77 0.54
C GLU A 344 12.15 -13.36 1.13
N SER A 345 11.01 -13.08 1.76
CA SER A 345 10.75 -11.81 2.43
C SER A 345 11.25 -11.84 3.87
N GLU A 346 12.14 -10.91 4.22
CA GLU A 346 12.61 -10.76 5.59
C GLU A 346 11.54 -10.09 6.46
N VAL A 347 11.04 -10.83 7.46
CA VAL A 347 9.99 -10.35 8.35
C VAL A 347 10.48 -10.40 9.78
N PHE A 348 10.28 -9.30 10.51
CA PHE A 348 10.73 -9.12 11.87
C PHE A 348 9.57 -8.79 12.82
N ALA A 349 9.65 -9.29 14.06
CA ALA A 349 8.75 -8.97 15.14
C ALA A 349 9.49 -8.36 16.34
N HIS A 350 8.76 -7.72 17.24
CA HIS A 350 9.26 -7.27 18.53
C HIS A 350 8.75 -8.19 19.64
N ASP A 351 9.63 -8.62 20.53
CA ASP A 351 9.24 -9.31 21.75
C ASP A 351 8.74 -8.28 22.78
N THR A 352 7.47 -8.35 23.17
CA THR A 352 6.88 -7.38 24.10
C THR A 352 7.41 -7.51 25.53
N ASN A 353 8.10 -8.60 25.87
CA ASN A 353 8.77 -8.76 27.15
C ASN A 353 10.11 -8.01 27.21
N GLN A 354 10.64 -7.61 26.06
CA GLN A 354 11.89 -6.88 25.96
C GLN A 354 11.63 -5.38 25.82
N PRO A 355 12.58 -4.52 26.22
CA PRO A 355 12.45 -3.09 25.98
C PRO A 355 12.32 -2.80 24.47
N THR A 356 11.62 -1.73 24.11
CA THR A 356 11.40 -1.35 22.69
C THR A 356 12.70 -1.13 21.90
N SER A 357 13.81 -0.86 22.59
CA SER A 357 15.15 -0.72 22.01
C SER A 357 15.84 -2.06 21.70
N ALA A 358 15.27 -3.18 22.12
CA ALA A 358 15.80 -4.50 21.86
C ALA A 358 15.82 -4.82 20.36
N PRO A 359 16.77 -5.65 19.91
CA PRO A 359 16.83 -6.08 18.52
C PRO A 359 15.54 -6.81 18.13
N GLN A 360 15.13 -6.63 16.87
CA GLN A 360 13.96 -7.34 16.36
C GLN A 360 14.26 -8.84 16.18
N VAL A 361 13.25 -9.66 16.37
CA VAL A 361 13.33 -11.11 16.21
C VAL A 361 12.92 -11.47 14.78
N PRO A 362 13.78 -12.16 14.00
CA PRO A 362 13.41 -12.63 12.67
C PRO A 362 12.36 -13.74 12.79
N LEU A 363 11.32 -13.67 11.97
CA LEU A 363 10.31 -14.72 11.85
C LEU A 363 10.70 -15.71 10.75
N THR A 364 10.39 -16.98 10.95
CA THR A 364 10.63 -18.03 9.93
C THR A 364 9.30 -18.63 9.51
N PRO A 365 8.95 -18.70 8.22
CA PRO A 365 7.66 -19.20 7.74
C PRO A 365 7.52 -20.73 7.80
N SER A 366 7.92 -21.32 8.92
CA SER A 366 7.77 -22.74 9.24
C SER A 366 6.42 -23.00 9.90
N ALA A 367 5.71 -24.03 9.48
CA ALA A 367 4.44 -24.44 10.10
C ALA A 367 4.62 -24.96 11.54
N ASN A 368 5.86 -25.38 11.89
CA ASN A 368 6.21 -25.91 13.22
C ASN A 368 6.61 -24.82 14.21
N ALA A 369 6.78 -23.58 13.75
CA ALA A 369 7.05 -22.43 14.61
C ALA A 369 5.78 -22.02 15.39
N PRO A 370 5.93 -21.29 16.52
CA PRO A 370 4.83 -20.62 17.20
C PRO A 370 4.02 -19.75 16.27
N LEU A 371 2.70 -19.73 16.42
CA LEU A 371 1.83 -18.90 15.58
C LEU A 371 2.17 -17.42 15.76
N VAL A 372 2.40 -16.72 14.65
CA VAL A 372 2.39 -15.25 14.56
C VAL A 372 1.60 -14.85 13.34
N SER A 373 0.54 -14.07 13.55
CA SER A 373 -0.32 -13.54 12.49
C SER A 373 -0.65 -12.07 12.72
N LEU A 374 -0.89 -11.33 11.64
CA LEU A 374 -1.21 -9.90 11.68
C LEU A 374 -2.58 -9.66 11.09
N ALA A 375 -3.49 -9.06 11.86
CA ALA A 375 -4.72 -8.49 11.34
C ALA A 375 -4.43 -7.19 10.59
N PHE A 376 -4.85 -7.06 9.35
CA PHE A 376 -4.51 -5.87 8.53
C PHE A 376 -5.73 -5.16 7.94
N LYS A 377 -6.81 -5.89 7.66
CA LYS A 377 -8.07 -5.31 7.18
C LYS A 377 -9.23 -5.80 8.05
N LEU A 378 -10.12 -4.89 8.39
CA LEU A 378 -11.39 -5.17 9.05
C LEU A 378 -12.49 -4.77 8.07
N GLU A 379 -13.47 -5.65 7.90
CA GLU A 379 -14.59 -5.43 6.99
C GLU A 379 -15.89 -5.77 7.72
N GLU A 380 -16.81 -4.80 7.80
CA GLU A 380 -18.13 -5.03 8.37
C GLU A 380 -19.08 -5.48 7.25
N GLY A 381 -19.32 -6.79 7.19
CA GLY A 381 -20.23 -7.38 6.23
C GLY A 381 -21.64 -7.58 6.79
N ARG A 382 -22.56 -8.03 5.93
CA ARG A 382 -23.93 -8.41 6.31
C ARG A 382 -23.96 -9.53 7.37
N PHE A 383 -22.93 -10.37 7.39
CA PHE A 383 -22.81 -11.53 8.28
C PHE A 383 -21.95 -11.25 9.53
N GLY A 384 -21.63 -9.98 9.79
CA GLY A 384 -20.78 -9.54 10.89
C GLY A 384 -19.39 -9.09 10.44
N GLN A 385 -18.53 -8.81 11.42
CA GLN A 385 -17.19 -8.32 11.19
C GLN A 385 -16.24 -9.46 10.74
N LEU A 386 -15.61 -9.26 9.59
CA LEU A 386 -14.53 -10.06 9.05
C LEU A 386 -13.19 -9.40 9.37
N THR A 387 -12.27 -10.18 9.91
CA THR A 387 -10.89 -9.75 10.17
C THR A 387 -9.95 -10.51 9.25
N TYR A 388 -9.34 -9.79 8.29
CA TYR A 388 -8.34 -10.35 7.40
C TYR A 388 -6.99 -10.38 8.09
N MET A 389 -6.33 -11.53 7.99
CA MET A 389 -5.08 -11.82 8.68
C MET A 389 -4.10 -12.49 7.73
N ARG A 390 -2.83 -12.14 7.84
CA ARG A 390 -1.72 -12.88 7.24
C ARG A 390 -1.00 -13.67 8.32
N VAL A 391 -0.77 -14.95 8.07
CA VAL A 391 0.06 -15.80 8.93
C VAL A 391 1.51 -15.66 8.49
N TYR A 392 2.43 -15.41 9.41
CA TYR A 392 3.87 -15.28 9.10
C TYR A 392 4.65 -16.52 9.51
N GLN A 393 4.26 -17.16 10.61
CA GLN A 393 4.83 -18.41 11.09
C GLN A 393 3.81 -19.19 11.92
N GLY A 394 4.03 -20.50 12.07
CA GLY A 394 3.07 -21.41 12.67
C GLY A 394 1.80 -21.60 11.83
N SER A 395 0.85 -22.36 12.36
CA SER A 395 -0.42 -22.65 11.67
C SER A 395 -1.61 -22.16 12.48
N LEU A 396 -2.65 -21.74 11.76
CA LEU A 396 -3.91 -21.30 12.32
C LEU A 396 -5.01 -22.29 11.93
N ARG A 397 -5.73 -22.83 12.92
CA ARG A 397 -6.75 -23.88 12.73
C ARG A 397 -8.11 -23.45 13.26
N LYS A 398 -9.18 -23.97 12.65
CA LYS A 398 -10.54 -23.79 13.16
C LYS A 398 -10.64 -24.36 14.57
N GLY A 399 -11.21 -23.60 15.49
CA GLY A 399 -11.36 -23.97 16.90
C GLY A 399 -10.13 -23.70 17.77
N GLN A 400 -8.99 -23.32 17.20
CA GLN A 400 -7.78 -22.95 17.95
C GLN A 400 -8.02 -21.70 18.80
N THR A 401 -7.39 -21.62 19.96
CA THR A 401 -7.38 -20.42 20.79
C THR A 401 -6.14 -19.59 20.46
N ILE A 402 -6.35 -18.34 20.09
CA ILE A 402 -5.31 -17.35 19.80
C ILE A 402 -5.37 -16.19 20.79
N TYR A 403 -4.29 -15.44 20.88
CA TYR A 403 -4.08 -14.38 21.86
C TYR A 403 -3.69 -13.11 21.15
N ASN A 404 -4.40 -12.01 21.43
CA ASN A 404 -4.02 -10.70 20.91
C ASN A 404 -2.81 -10.18 21.69
N ALA A 405 -1.66 -10.01 21.02
CA ALA A 405 -0.40 -9.64 21.65
C ALA A 405 -0.44 -8.26 22.34
N ARG A 406 -1.31 -7.34 21.90
CA ARG A 406 -1.45 -6.01 22.50
C ARG A 406 -2.33 -6.00 23.74
N THR A 407 -3.40 -6.80 23.74
CA THR A 407 -4.43 -6.75 24.80
C THR A 407 -4.41 -7.95 25.74
N GLY A 408 -3.68 -9.01 25.40
CA GLY A 408 -3.69 -10.29 26.11
C GLY A 408 -5.01 -11.06 26.01
N LYS A 409 -6.01 -10.53 25.28
CA LYS A 409 -7.33 -11.16 25.17
C LYS A 409 -7.24 -12.48 24.42
N LYS A 410 -7.84 -13.51 25.00
CA LYS A 410 -8.02 -14.82 24.37
C LYS A 410 -9.20 -14.77 23.41
N VAL A 411 -9.01 -15.31 22.22
CA VAL A 411 -10.03 -15.41 21.17
C VAL A 411 -10.01 -16.84 20.64
N LYS A 412 -11.17 -17.50 20.63
CA LYS A 412 -11.31 -18.79 19.97
C LYS A 412 -11.67 -18.55 18.51
N VAL A 413 -10.97 -19.18 17.57
CA VAL A 413 -11.21 -19.07 16.13
C VAL A 413 -12.48 -19.85 15.78
N PRO A 414 -13.62 -19.21 15.49
CA PRO A 414 -14.87 -19.93 15.30
C PRO A 414 -14.97 -20.53 13.89
N ARG A 415 -14.52 -19.76 12.89
CA ARG A 415 -14.62 -20.07 11.46
C ARG A 415 -13.49 -19.37 10.73
N LEU A 416 -12.76 -20.13 9.91
CA LEU A 416 -11.74 -19.63 9.00
C LEU A 416 -12.29 -19.67 7.59
N VAL A 417 -12.13 -18.57 6.86
CA VAL A 417 -12.53 -18.50 5.47
C VAL A 417 -11.42 -17.94 4.59
N ARG A 418 -11.34 -18.46 3.37
CA ARG A 418 -10.59 -17.85 2.28
C ARG A 418 -11.59 -17.06 1.41
N MET A 419 -11.24 -15.80 1.14
CA MET A 419 -12.10 -14.92 0.34
C MET A 419 -11.85 -15.16 -1.15
N HIS A 420 -12.92 -15.46 -1.88
CA HIS A 420 -12.95 -15.64 -3.33
C HIS A 420 -13.80 -14.54 -3.94
N SER A 421 -13.22 -13.35 -4.11
CA SER A 421 -13.98 -12.17 -4.53
C SER A 421 -15.17 -11.91 -3.57
N ASN A 422 -16.40 -12.24 -3.96
CA ASN A 422 -17.61 -12.07 -3.13
C ASN A 422 -18.08 -13.38 -2.47
N GLU A 423 -17.43 -14.50 -2.76
CA GLU A 423 -17.75 -15.82 -2.23
C GLU A 423 -16.78 -16.20 -1.11
N MET A 424 -17.24 -17.00 -0.15
CA MET A 424 -16.46 -17.43 1.00
C MET A 424 -16.28 -18.93 0.96
N GLU A 425 -15.03 -19.40 0.97
CA GLU A 425 -14.69 -20.82 1.10
C GLU A 425 -14.28 -21.10 2.54
N ASP A 426 -14.93 -22.09 3.16
CA ASP A 426 -14.56 -22.57 4.49
C ASP A 426 -13.30 -23.42 4.44
N ILE A 427 -12.34 -23.10 5.31
CA ILE A 427 -11.08 -23.84 5.42
C ILE A 427 -10.85 -24.33 6.85
N GLU A 428 -10.19 -25.48 7.00
CA GLU A 428 -9.91 -26.05 8.33
C GLU A 428 -8.63 -25.50 8.96
N SER A 429 -7.62 -25.22 8.13
CA SER A 429 -6.33 -24.71 8.56
C SER A 429 -5.66 -23.86 7.48
N ILE A 430 -4.82 -22.93 7.91
CA ILE A 430 -4.00 -22.07 7.05
C ILE A 430 -2.58 -21.99 7.60
N GLY A 431 -1.59 -21.97 6.71
CA GLY A 431 -0.18 -21.99 7.07
C GLY A 431 0.55 -20.66 6.87
N PRO A 432 1.85 -20.61 7.20
CA PRO A 432 2.70 -19.43 7.03
C PRO A 432 2.75 -18.87 5.61
N GLY A 433 2.65 -17.57 5.44
CA GLY A 433 2.64 -16.88 4.14
C GLY A 433 1.24 -16.65 3.59
N GLU A 434 0.22 -17.41 4.00
CA GLU A 434 -1.14 -17.28 3.45
C GLU A 434 -2.00 -16.22 4.17
N ILE A 435 -3.07 -15.81 3.47
CA ILE A 435 -4.04 -14.81 3.94
C ILE A 435 -5.42 -15.49 4.12
N CYS A 436 -6.05 -15.26 5.27
CA CYS A 436 -7.42 -15.68 5.57
C CYS A 436 -8.24 -14.54 6.15
N ALA A 437 -9.55 -14.75 6.26
CA ALA A 437 -10.41 -13.97 7.13
C ALA A 437 -11.03 -14.83 8.25
N ILE A 438 -11.26 -14.20 9.40
CA ILE A 438 -11.91 -14.80 10.58
C ILE A 438 -13.16 -14.00 10.94
N PHE A 439 -14.20 -14.71 11.35
CA PHE A 439 -15.44 -14.10 11.85
C PHE A 439 -15.40 -13.82 13.35
N GLY A 440 -16.04 -12.71 13.77
CA GLY A 440 -16.38 -12.48 15.17
C GLY A 440 -15.18 -12.23 16.08
N VAL A 441 -14.06 -11.82 15.49
CA VAL A 441 -12.86 -11.40 16.24
C VAL A 441 -12.93 -9.89 16.42
N GLU A 442 -13.11 -9.45 17.67
CA GLU A 442 -12.98 -8.04 18.03
C GLU A 442 -11.50 -7.67 18.14
N CYS A 443 -10.98 -6.97 17.14
CA CYS A 443 -9.63 -6.42 17.18
C CYS A 443 -9.50 -5.13 16.37
N SER A 444 -8.32 -4.52 16.44
CA SER A 444 -7.96 -3.38 15.60
C SER A 444 -7.07 -3.84 14.44
N SER A 445 -7.15 -3.15 13.30
CA SER A 445 -6.18 -3.32 12.21
C SER A 445 -4.78 -2.97 12.73
N GLY A 446 -3.81 -3.86 12.47
CA GLY A 446 -2.46 -3.81 12.99
C GLY A 446 -2.22 -4.67 14.23
N ASP A 447 -3.26 -5.28 14.82
CA ASP A 447 -3.10 -6.19 15.96
C ASP A 447 -2.44 -7.51 15.53
N THR A 448 -1.51 -7.99 16.36
CA THR A 448 -0.83 -9.28 16.17
C THR A 448 -1.49 -10.34 17.03
N PHE A 449 -1.62 -11.55 16.49
CA PHE A 449 -2.17 -12.70 17.20
C PHE A 449 -1.16 -13.85 17.24
N THR A 450 -1.02 -14.44 18.43
CA THR A 450 -0.15 -15.60 18.69
C THR A 450 -0.96 -16.77 19.26
N ASP A 451 -0.35 -17.95 19.36
CA ASP A 451 -0.92 -19.12 20.04
C ASP A 451 -0.75 -19.07 21.57
N GLY A 452 -0.15 -18.00 22.10
CA GLY A 452 0.15 -17.83 23.53
C GLY A 452 1.48 -18.44 23.98
N SER A 453 2.22 -19.10 23.09
CA SER A 453 3.58 -19.60 23.38
C SER A 453 4.65 -18.52 23.22
N THR A 454 4.36 -17.46 22.46
CA THR A 454 5.24 -16.31 22.25
C THR A 454 4.52 -14.99 22.54
N ASN A 455 5.32 -13.97 22.90
CA ASN A 455 4.87 -12.60 23.14
C ASN A 455 5.29 -11.67 21.99
N TYR A 456 5.30 -12.19 20.77
CA TYR A 456 5.72 -11.44 19.60
C TYR A 456 4.63 -10.50 19.11
N SER A 457 5.03 -9.27 18.80
CA SER A 457 4.20 -8.23 18.23
C SER A 457 4.86 -7.71 16.96
N MET A 458 4.11 -7.74 15.86
CA MET A 458 4.56 -7.19 14.59
C MET A 458 4.50 -5.65 14.58
N ALA A 459 3.82 -5.03 15.54
CA ALA A 459 3.50 -3.60 15.53
C ALA A 459 4.76 -2.72 15.54
N SER A 460 4.97 -1.96 14.46
CA SER A 460 5.94 -0.87 14.45
C SER A 460 5.35 0.35 15.17
N ALA A 461 6.17 1.04 15.97
CA ALA A 461 5.82 2.21 16.77
C ALA A 461 5.35 3.45 15.97
N VAL A 462 5.23 3.35 14.64
CA VAL A 462 4.85 4.46 13.77
C VAL A 462 3.37 4.36 13.38
N HIS A 463 2.49 4.63 14.33
CA HIS A 463 1.20 5.21 13.95
C HIS A 463 1.49 6.64 13.49
N GLY A 464 1.50 6.87 12.18
CA GLY A 464 1.55 8.21 11.61
C GLY A 464 0.49 9.06 12.29
N ARG A 465 0.92 10.06 13.06
CA ARG A 465 0.01 11.08 13.61
C ARG A 465 -0.50 11.88 12.42
N THR A 466 -1.59 11.43 11.81
CA THR A 466 -2.30 12.19 10.78
C THR A 466 -2.76 13.49 11.42
N VAL A 467 -2.45 14.62 10.80
CA VAL A 467 -2.82 15.98 11.26
C VAL A 467 -4.35 16.12 11.50
N SER A 468 -5.15 15.26 10.86
CA SER A 468 -6.60 15.16 11.06
C SER A 468 -7.00 14.54 12.43
N GLY A 469 -6.22 13.58 12.93
CA GLY A 469 -6.48 12.89 14.21
C GLY A 469 -6.26 13.80 15.43
N ALA A 470 -5.30 14.72 15.35
CA ALA A 470 -5.10 15.73 16.39
C ALA A 470 -6.29 16.71 16.47
N LEU A 471 -6.89 17.04 15.32
CA LEU A 471 -8.06 17.91 15.24
C LEU A 471 -9.32 17.22 15.78
N LEU A 472 -9.56 15.95 15.44
CA LEU A 472 -10.66 15.17 16.01
C LEU A 472 -10.47 14.89 17.51
N SER A 473 -9.25 14.63 17.97
CA SER A 473 -8.94 14.44 19.39
C SER A 473 -9.18 15.72 20.19
N LEU A 474 -8.77 16.89 19.66
CA LEU A 474 -9.10 18.19 20.24
C LEU A 474 -10.61 18.44 20.23
N PHE A 475 -11.32 18.07 19.16
CA PHE A 475 -12.77 18.25 19.07
C PHE A 475 -13.52 17.35 20.07
N ARG A 476 -13.06 16.11 20.26
CA ARG A 476 -13.62 15.17 21.24
C ARG A 476 -13.40 15.66 22.68
N HIS A 477 -12.22 16.22 22.96
CA HIS A 477 -11.95 16.88 24.25
C HIS A 477 -12.80 18.14 24.44
N LEU A 478 -13.00 18.94 23.39
CA LEU A 478 -13.83 20.15 23.44
C LEU A 478 -15.31 19.81 23.68
N CYS A 479 -15.83 18.75 23.05
CA CYS A 479 -17.20 18.27 23.28
C CYS A 479 -17.40 17.70 24.69
N LEU A 480 -16.41 16.97 25.23
CA LEU A 480 -16.42 16.48 26.61
C LEU A 480 -16.35 17.63 27.62
N PHE A 481 -15.63 18.72 27.29
CA PHE A 481 -15.53 19.90 28.14
C PHE A 481 -16.81 20.75 28.16
N LEU A 482 -17.57 20.76 27.06
CA LEU A 482 -18.78 21.58 26.90
C LEU A 482 -20.08 20.87 27.34
N SER A 483 -20.07 19.56 27.62
CA SER A 483 -21.23 18.84 28.18
C SER A 483 -20.78 17.66 29.05
N PRO A 484 -20.48 17.91 30.34
CA PRO A 484 -19.98 16.87 31.25
C PRO A 484 -21.02 15.79 31.61
N SER A 485 -22.29 16.00 31.28
CA SER A 485 -23.42 15.26 31.87
C SER A 485 -24.20 14.35 30.90
N SER A 486 -23.71 14.04 29.69
CA SER A 486 -24.34 12.99 28.85
C SER A 486 -23.45 12.50 27.68
N PRO A 487 -22.82 11.31 27.77
CA PRO A 487 -22.00 10.74 26.70
C PRO A 487 -22.76 10.38 25.41
N SER A 488 -24.10 10.26 25.46
CA SER A 488 -24.93 9.79 24.35
C SER A 488 -25.36 10.88 23.35
N LEU A 489 -25.23 12.18 23.70
CA LEU A 489 -25.56 13.29 22.79
C LEU A 489 -24.39 13.70 21.88
N SER A 490 -23.15 13.37 22.24
CA SER A 490 -21.94 13.81 21.52
C SER A 490 -21.79 13.19 20.13
N SER A 491 -22.32 11.98 19.88
CA SER A 491 -22.25 11.33 18.57
C SER A 491 -23.32 11.83 17.59
N ARG A 492 -24.47 12.33 18.09
CA ARG A 492 -25.58 12.82 17.24
C ARG A 492 -25.43 14.26 16.76
N MET A 493 -24.64 15.11 17.44
CA MET A 493 -24.40 16.49 16.99
C MET A 493 -23.29 16.61 15.93
N ALA A 494 -22.34 15.68 15.89
CA ALA A 494 -21.23 15.70 14.93
C ALA A 494 -21.69 15.53 13.46
N SER A 495 -22.87 14.96 13.22
CA SER A 495 -23.39 14.68 11.87
C SER A 495 -24.26 15.80 11.27
N LYS A 496 -24.40 16.96 11.92
CA LYS A 496 -25.30 18.06 11.49
C LYS A 496 -24.68 19.47 11.48
N LEU A 497 -23.37 19.59 11.30
CA LEU A 497 -22.73 20.90 11.07
C LEU A 497 -22.47 21.13 9.57
N PRO A 498 -22.95 22.25 8.97
CA PRO A 498 -22.72 22.52 7.56
C PRO A 498 -21.23 22.79 7.29
N ILE A 499 -20.72 22.19 6.21
CA ILE A 499 -19.32 22.29 5.73
C ILE A 499 -18.84 23.75 5.57
N SER A 500 -19.78 24.70 5.35
CA SER A 500 -19.50 26.14 5.27
C SER A 500 -18.92 26.73 6.56
N LEU A 501 -19.31 26.22 7.73
CA LEU A 501 -18.79 26.69 9.02
C LEU A 501 -17.35 26.23 9.25
N VAL A 502 -17.03 24.99 8.84
CA VAL A 502 -15.68 24.41 8.93
C VAL A 502 -14.71 25.15 8.01
N LEU A 503 -15.13 25.45 6.77
CA LEU A 503 -14.33 26.24 5.82
C LEU A 503 -14.08 27.68 6.29
N SER A 504 -15.06 28.31 6.97
CA SER A 504 -14.91 29.65 7.55
C SER A 504 -13.86 29.71 8.67
N ILE A 505 -13.81 28.67 9.51
CA ILE A 505 -12.82 28.55 10.60
C ILE A 505 -11.40 28.33 10.04
N VAL A 506 -11.26 27.50 8.99
CA VAL A 506 -9.97 27.23 8.34
C VAL A 506 -9.44 28.47 7.61
N SER A 507 -10.32 29.24 6.93
CA SER A 507 -9.98 30.50 6.27
C SER A 507 -9.46 31.56 7.26
N ARG A 508 -10.15 31.75 8.40
CA ARG A 508 -9.73 32.71 9.44
C ARG A 508 -8.41 32.35 10.12
N ARG A 509 -8.08 31.06 10.27
CA ARG A 509 -6.79 30.60 10.83
C ARG A 509 -5.59 31.01 9.99
N ARG A 510 -5.72 31.02 8.66
CA ARG A 510 -4.62 31.38 7.74
C ARG A 510 -4.23 32.86 7.86
N ILE A 511 -5.23 33.73 8.06
CA ILE A 511 -5.05 35.18 8.26
C ILE A 511 -4.43 35.46 9.64
N LEU A 512 -4.89 34.77 10.68
CA LEU A 512 -4.39 34.95 12.05
C LEU A 512 -2.94 34.46 12.22
N LEU A 513 -2.57 33.34 11.58
CA LEU A 513 -1.20 32.83 11.65
C LEU A 513 -0.19 33.75 10.94
N SER A 514 -0.62 34.37 9.83
CA SER A 514 0.15 35.42 9.14
C SER A 514 0.37 36.63 10.06
N ALA A 515 -0.70 37.10 10.74
CA ALA A 515 -0.63 38.21 11.68
C ALA A 515 0.29 37.94 12.89
N TYR A 516 0.29 36.71 13.41
CA TYR A 516 1.21 36.28 14.47
C TYR A 516 2.67 36.21 14.00
N MET A 517 2.90 35.86 12.72
CA MET A 517 4.24 35.82 12.09
C MET A 517 4.83 37.19 11.82
N SER A 518 3.99 38.22 11.68
CA SER A 518 4.40 39.61 11.51
C SER A 518 4.62 40.41 12.81
N MET A 519 4.44 39.81 13.99
CA MET A 519 4.62 40.53 15.27
C MET A 519 6.10 40.58 15.71
N PRO A 520 6.60 41.74 16.19
CA PRO A 520 7.97 41.86 16.69
C PRO A 520 8.18 41.04 17.97
N LEU A 521 9.31 40.33 18.03
CA LEU A 521 9.68 39.34 19.05
C LEU A 521 9.42 39.74 20.53
N PRO A 522 9.69 40.97 21.00
CA PRO A 522 9.49 41.30 22.41
C PRO A 522 8.01 41.45 22.83
N LYS A 523 7.05 41.38 21.90
CA LYS A 523 5.59 41.44 22.20
C LYS A 523 4.82 40.18 21.80
N ARG A 524 5.52 39.09 21.46
CA ARG A 524 4.89 37.89 20.93
C ARG A 524 4.48 36.94 22.07
N PRO A 525 3.17 36.73 22.33
CA PRO A 525 2.73 35.81 23.37
C PRO A 525 3.07 34.36 22.99
N SER A 526 3.14 33.46 23.98
CA SER A 526 3.36 32.04 23.72
C SER A 526 2.25 31.50 22.80
N PHE A 527 2.59 30.56 21.92
CA PHE A 527 1.65 30.04 20.91
C PHE A 527 0.38 29.44 21.54
N LEU A 528 0.52 28.91 22.77
CA LEU A 528 -0.57 28.35 23.57
C LEU A 528 -1.51 29.44 24.11
N GLU A 529 -0.97 30.54 24.64
CA GLU A 529 -1.77 31.68 25.14
C GLU A 529 -2.48 32.41 24.01
N TRP A 530 -1.79 32.58 22.87
CA TRP A 530 -2.37 33.17 21.67
C TRP A 530 -3.52 32.31 21.11
N GLY A 531 -3.33 30.99 21.05
CA GLY A 531 -4.36 30.03 20.64
C GLY A 531 -5.59 30.05 21.55
N ASN A 532 -5.39 30.12 22.87
CA ASN A 532 -6.47 30.18 23.85
C ASN A 532 -7.26 31.50 23.80
N SER A 533 -6.58 32.63 23.55
CA SER A 533 -7.22 33.94 23.38
C SER A 533 -8.11 34.00 22.15
N ILE A 534 -7.65 33.44 21.02
CA ILE A 534 -8.45 33.34 19.78
C ILE A 534 -9.64 32.40 19.97
N LEU A 535 -9.47 31.26 20.65
CA LEU A 535 -10.59 30.36 20.90
C LEU A 535 -11.69 31.05 21.72
N ARG A 536 -11.31 31.80 22.78
CA ARG A 536 -12.25 32.55 23.61
C ARG A 536 -12.96 33.67 22.83
N SER A 537 -12.24 34.43 22.01
CA SER A 537 -12.86 35.52 21.22
C SER A 537 -13.79 34.99 20.13
N THR A 538 -13.45 33.86 19.51
CA THR A 538 -14.27 33.22 18.47
C THR A 538 -15.52 32.58 19.08
N LEU A 539 -15.41 31.96 20.27
CA LEU A 539 -16.54 31.41 21.01
C LEU A 539 -17.49 32.52 21.50
N ASN A 540 -16.97 33.64 21.99
CA ASN A 540 -17.79 34.78 22.40
C ASN A 540 -18.51 35.45 21.21
N ALA A 541 -17.87 35.53 20.04
CA ALA A 541 -18.49 36.03 18.82
C ALA A 541 -19.58 35.08 18.27
N CYS A 542 -19.39 33.76 18.40
CA CYS A 542 -20.42 32.77 18.07
C CYS A 542 -21.61 32.84 19.04
N ALA A 543 -21.36 32.98 20.34
CA ALA A 543 -22.42 33.12 21.35
C ALA A 543 -23.30 34.36 21.11
N ALA A 544 -22.68 35.49 20.74
CA ALA A 544 -23.40 36.73 20.43
C ALA A 544 -24.28 36.62 19.16
N ASN A 545 -23.83 35.90 18.14
CA ASN A 545 -24.61 35.71 16.90
C ASN A 545 -25.73 34.67 17.03
N THR A 546 -25.65 33.75 18.00
CA THR A 546 -26.68 32.71 18.20
C THR A 546 -27.88 33.23 18.99
N MET A 547 -27.73 34.35 19.72
CA MET A 547 -28.82 34.99 20.48
C MET A 547 -29.73 35.92 19.65
N LEU A 548 -29.39 36.22 18.39
CA LEU A 548 -30.18 37.12 17.52
C LEU A 548 -31.14 36.37 16.57
N THR A 549 -31.18 35.04 16.59
CA THR A 549 -32.04 34.25 15.71
C THR A 549 -32.58 33.00 16.42
N ALA A 550 -33.61 33.15 17.25
CA ALA A 550 -34.46 32.03 17.68
C ALA A 550 -35.89 32.51 18.00
N PRO A 551 -36.95 31.89 17.45
CA PRO A 551 -38.33 32.16 17.84
C PRO A 551 -38.68 31.45 19.17
N PRO A 552 -39.69 31.91 19.93
CA PRO A 552 -39.95 31.37 21.26
C PRO A 552 -40.71 30.05 21.17
N VAL A 553 -40.22 29.02 21.89
CA VAL A 553 -41.00 27.80 22.17
C VAL A 553 -41.21 27.72 23.67
N ASN A 554 -42.50 27.73 24.04
CA ASN A 554 -43.03 27.56 25.38
C ASN A 554 -42.62 26.20 25.97
N LEU A 555 -41.95 26.20 27.12
CA LEU A 555 -41.92 25.06 28.03
C LEU A 555 -42.03 25.56 29.47
N ALA A 556 -43.17 25.22 30.07
CA ALA A 556 -43.56 25.56 31.41
C ALA A 556 -42.75 24.78 32.47
N SER A 557 -42.64 25.42 33.64
CA SER A 557 -42.46 24.81 34.96
C SER A 557 -41.15 24.06 35.27
N ARG A 558 -40.24 24.70 35.99
CA ARG A 558 -40.03 24.50 37.44
C ARG A 558 -38.78 25.24 37.92
N SER A 559 -38.96 25.89 39.06
CA SER A 559 -38.05 26.74 39.81
C SER A 559 -36.82 26.02 40.38
N VAL A 560 -35.63 26.62 40.25
CA VAL A 560 -34.56 26.50 41.25
C VAL A 560 -33.90 27.87 41.42
N ARG A 561 -33.85 28.34 42.67
CA ARG A 561 -33.27 29.62 43.11
C ARG A 561 -31.74 29.55 43.07
N LEU A 562 -31.09 30.64 42.67
CA LEU A 562 -29.71 30.95 43.06
C LEU A 562 -29.69 32.35 43.68
N SER A 563 -29.08 32.45 44.86
CA SER A 563 -28.85 33.69 45.60
C SER A 563 -27.62 34.45 45.07
N PRO A 564 -27.52 35.77 45.32
CA PRO A 564 -26.56 36.66 44.65
C PRO A 564 -25.30 36.88 45.49
N ASN A 565 -24.15 37.16 44.85
CA ASN A 565 -23.13 38.04 45.44
C ASN A 565 -22.15 38.64 44.39
N VAL A 566 -22.20 39.99 44.30
CA VAL A 566 -21.13 41.00 44.08
C VAL A 566 -20.49 41.09 42.67
N ARG A 567 -20.86 42.09 41.81
CA ARG A 567 -20.32 43.48 41.60
C ARG A 567 -18.84 43.49 41.15
N THR A 568 -18.28 44.26 40.20
CA THR A 568 -18.58 45.46 39.36
C THR A 568 -17.36 45.59 38.41
N SER A 569 -17.38 46.04 37.15
CA SER A 569 -17.45 47.45 36.71
C SER A 569 -17.15 47.52 35.20
N ILE A 570 -17.87 48.38 34.47
CA ILE A 570 -17.67 48.69 33.05
C ILE A 570 -17.09 50.11 32.98
N ILE A 571 -15.99 50.31 32.27
CA ILE A 571 -15.51 51.64 31.85
C ILE A 571 -15.40 51.65 30.33
N HIS A 572 -16.19 52.54 29.71
CA HIS A 572 -16.10 52.94 28.31
C HIS A 572 -15.06 54.05 28.15
N THR A 573 -14.21 53.94 27.13
CA THR A 573 -13.56 55.11 26.52
C THR A 573 -13.60 54.97 24.99
N LYS A 574 -14.21 55.97 24.35
CA LYS A 574 -14.24 56.19 22.90
C LYS A 574 -13.07 57.09 22.51
N SER A 575 -12.42 56.80 21.38
CA SER A 575 -11.71 57.81 20.59
C SER A 575 -11.87 57.52 19.10
N ARG A 576 -12.29 58.56 18.37
CA ARG A 576 -12.51 58.61 16.91
C ARG A 576 -11.17 58.71 16.18
N LEU A 577 -11.13 58.20 14.95
CA LEU A 577 -10.24 58.73 13.90
C LEU A 577 -10.96 58.72 12.54
N VAL A 578 -10.83 59.85 11.87
CA VAL A 578 -11.48 60.30 10.63
C VAL A 578 -10.66 59.83 9.42
N VAL A 579 -11.32 59.52 8.29
CA VAL A 579 -10.69 59.32 6.98
C VAL A 579 -11.31 60.33 5.98
N PRO A 580 -10.52 61.08 5.19
CA PRO A 580 -11.04 62.03 4.22
C PRO A 580 -11.31 61.39 2.86
N ALA A 581 -12.29 61.96 2.15
CA ALA A 581 -12.74 61.58 0.82
C ALA A 581 -11.96 62.32 -0.28
N ASN A 582 -11.65 61.64 -1.39
CA ASN A 582 -11.62 62.21 -2.73
C ASN A 582 -11.76 61.09 -3.79
N MET A 583 -12.67 61.31 -4.74
CA MET A 583 -13.01 60.46 -5.89
C MET A 583 -12.11 60.83 -7.10
N PRO A 584 -12.01 60.04 -8.21
CA PRO A 584 -13.14 59.74 -9.08
C PRO A 584 -13.21 58.30 -9.65
N ARG A 585 -14.42 57.94 -10.11
CA ARG A 585 -14.75 56.71 -10.85
C ARG A 585 -14.23 56.77 -12.29
N LEU A 586 -13.71 55.64 -12.79
CA LEU A 586 -13.75 55.29 -14.21
C LEU A 586 -14.03 53.78 -14.37
N SER A 587 -14.99 53.52 -15.25
CA SER A 587 -15.54 52.24 -15.70
C SER A 587 -14.57 51.45 -16.58
N GLY A 588 -14.63 50.12 -16.53
CA GLY A 588 -14.13 49.28 -17.62
C GLY A 588 -13.81 47.84 -17.23
N ILE A 589 -14.38 46.90 -18.00
CA ILE A 589 -13.99 45.49 -18.17
C ILE A 589 -14.69 44.49 -17.23
N SER A 590 -15.78 43.95 -17.77
CA SER A 590 -16.48 42.74 -17.37
C SER A 590 -15.66 41.48 -17.69
N ASN A 591 -15.72 40.49 -16.80
CA ASN A 591 -15.21 39.13 -17.02
C ASN A 591 -16.34 38.23 -17.57
N PRO A 592 -16.15 37.48 -18.68
CA PRO A 592 -17.23 36.77 -19.36
C PRO A 592 -17.25 35.27 -18.99
N TRP A 593 -17.92 34.88 -17.92
CA TRP A 593 -18.24 33.46 -17.67
C TRP A 593 -19.53 33.35 -16.85
N ASN A 594 -20.66 33.75 -17.44
CA ASN A 594 -21.98 33.35 -16.93
C ASN A 594 -23.10 33.51 -17.97
N GLN A 595 -23.00 32.82 -19.10
CA GLN A 595 -24.14 32.54 -19.98
C GLN A 595 -23.98 31.16 -20.64
N SER A 596 -24.74 30.17 -20.17
CA SER A 596 -25.24 29.02 -20.96
C SER A 596 -25.89 27.96 -20.07
N LYS A 597 -26.93 28.33 -19.31
CA LYS A 597 -27.88 27.35 -18.72
C LYS A 597 -29.30 27.91 -18.69
N THR A 598 -29.82 28.30 -19.86
CA THR A 598 -31.24 28.56 -20.08
C THR A 598 -31.57 28.46 -21.57
N SER A 599 -31.45 27.27 -22.15
CA SER A 599 -32.07 26.93 -23.45
C SER A 599 -31.98 25.43 -23.74
N ARG A 600 -32.68 24.60 -22.95
CA ARG A 600 -32.92 23.18 -23.31
C ARG A 600 -34.10 22.57 -22.55
N ARG A 601 -35.19 23.33 -22.41
CA ARG A 601 -36.46 22.84 -21.85
C ARG A 601 -37.66 22.92 -22.81
N GLU A 602 -37.41 23.07 -24.11
CA GLU A 602 -38.50 23.33 -25.08
C GLU A 602 -38.49 22.49 -26.36
N VAL A 603 -37.82 21.33 -26.40
CA VAL A 603 -37.79 20.50 -27.63
C VAL A 603 -38.28 19.05 -27.47
N GLU A 604 -38.60 18.56 -26.26
CA GLU A 604 -39.00 17.15 -26.06
C GLU A 604 -40.51 16.89 -25.86
N HIS A 605 -41.39 17.82 -26.23
CA HIS A 605 -42.85 17.59 -26.18
C HIS A 605 -43.57 17.58 -27.53
N ARG A 606 -42.84 17.50 -28.66
CA ARG A 606 -43.43 17.29 -29.99
C ARG A 606 -42.62 16.30 -30.82
N ARG A 607 -42.74 15.01 -30.52
CA ARG A 607 -42.51 13.90 -31.47
C ARG A 607 -42.98 12.57 -30.89
N ALA A 608 -44.25 12.55 -30.49
CA ALA A 608 -45.01 11.33 -30.30
C ALA A 608 -46.38 11.55 -30.95
N LYS A 609 -46.50 11.11 -32.21
CA LYS A 609 -47.72 10.74 -32.97
C LYS A 609 -47.45 10.94 -34.46
N GLY A 610 -47.40 9.84 -35.20
CA GLY A 610 -47.26 9.85 -36.66
C GLY A 610 -47.02 8.46 -37.22
N SER A 611 -47.95 7.53 -37.00
CA SER A 611 -48.11 6.35 -37.85
C SER A 611 -49.48 6.42 -38.52
N SER A 612 -49.51 6.54 -39.86
CA SER A 612 -50.43 5.81 -40.76
C SER A 612 -50.36 6.39 -42.17
N THR A 613 -50.36 5.48 -43.17
CA THR A 613 -50.73 5.65 -44.59
C THR A 613 -49.88 6.66 -45.38
N MET A 614 -49.01 6.27 -46.32
CA MET A 614 -49.15 5.43 -47.52
C MET A 614 -47.75 5.07 -48.03
#